data_AF-A0A956H632-F1
#
_entry.id   AF-A0A956H632-F1
#
_cell.length_a   1.000
_cell.length_b   1.000
_cell.length_c   1.000
_cell.angle_alpha   90.00
_cell.angle_beta   90.00
_cell.angle_gamma   90.00
#
_symmetry.space_group_name_H-M   'P 1'
#
loop_
_entity.id
_entity.type
_entity.pdbx_description
1 polymer ?
#
loop_
_entity_poly.entity_id
_entity_poly.type
_entity_poly.pdbx_seq_one_letter_code
_entity_poly.pdbx_strand_id
1 'polypeptide(L)'
;TVALVVAPGLSPEILRHELRRWLDPVVVPRRLRLVDALPREANGKLTRRRLLAAFEELKARVRTLECTIEETSGDGSGEGERAEYALYVPRDLYALRGHFRGAPIVPGVVELDLAREQAQLRWPALGGLRRVLRLKFVRPLRPGEHLRMSLIRDGRRVQFCLATDDSDKIGVGTLEFA
;
A
#
# COMPACT_ATOMS: atom_id res chain seq x y z
N THR A 1 -1.45 4.23 -20.34
CA THR A 1 -0.61 5.41 -20.10
C THR A 1 -0.82 5.91 -18.68
N VAL A 2 0.23 6.40 -18.01
CA VAL A 2 0.17 7.03 -16.68
C VAL A 2 0.48 8.51 -16.86
N ALA A 3 -0.14 9.40 -16.07
CA ALA A 3 0.14 10.83 -16.08
C ALA A 3 0.29 11.36 -14.65
N LEU A 4 1.19 12.33 -14.46
CA LEU A 4 1.28 13.14 -13.25
C LEU A 4 0.37 14.35 -13.43
N VAL A 5 -0.45 14.63 -12.42
CA VAL A 5 -1.45 15.70 -12.45
C VAL A 5 -1.31 16.50 -11.17
N VAL A 6 -1.26 17.82 -11.32
CA VAL A 6 -1.42 18.74 -10.19
C VAL A 6 -2.86 19.23 -10.24
N ALA A 7 -3.67 18.80 -9.29
CA ALA A 7 -5.09 19.15 -9.23
C ALA A 7 -5.56 19.09 -7.77
N PRO A 8 -5.18 20.09 -6.95
CA PRO A 8 -5.55 20.12 -5.54
C PRO A 8 -7.08 20.13 -5.40
N GLY A 9 -7.59 19.28 -4.52
CA GLY A 9 -9.03 19.18 -4.23
C GLY A 9 -9.87 18.42 -5.26
N LEU A 10 -9.27 17.83 -6.30
CA LEU A 10 -10.00 17.07 -7.32
C LEU A 10 -9.69 15.58 -7.26
N SER A 11 -10.72 14.74 -7.35
CA SER A 11 -10.55 13.29 -7.41
C SER A 11 -10.12 12.82 -8.82
N PRO A 12 -9.43 11.68 -8.94
CA PRO A 12 -9.07 11.09 -10.23
C PRO A 12 -10.26 10.78 -11.14
N GLU A 13 -11.43 10.48 -10.57
CA GLU A 13 -12.68 10.20 -11.30
C GLU A 13 -13.19 11.47 -11.99
N ILE A 14 -13.29 12.58 -11.23
CA ILE A 14 -13.69 13.89 -11.75
C ILE A 14 -12.70 14.33 -12.83
N LEU A 15 -11.39 14.23 -12.57
CA LEU A 15 -10.36 14.60 -13.53
C LEU A 15 -10.46 13.80 -14.83
N ARG A 16 -10.73 12.50 -14.74
CA ARG A 16 -10.88 11.66 -15.93
C ARG A 16 -12.15 11.99 -16.71
N HIS A 17 -13.24 12.31 -16.00
CA HIS A 17 -14.47 12.79 -16.63
C HIS A 17 -14.20 14.08 -17.40
N GLU A 18 -13.56 15.07 -16.77
CA GLU A 18 -13.23 16.35 -17.41
C GLU A 18 -12.25 16.16 -18.58
N LEU A 19 -11.20 15.35 -18.44
CA LEU A 19 -10.23 15.11 -19.51
C LEU A 19 -10.89 14.53 -20.78
N ARG A 20 -11.90 13.67 -20.65
CA ARG A 20 -12.64 13.10 -21.80
C ARG A 20 -13.43 14.12 -22.60
N ARG A 21 -13.74 15.28 -22.01
CA ARG A 21 -14.45 16.36 -22.73
C ARG A 21 -13.53 17.07 -23.72
N TRP A 22 -12.22 17.01 -23.49
CA TRP A 22 -11.21 17.74 -24.27
C TRP A 22 -10.29 16.84 -25.08
N LEU A 23 -10.21 15.56 -24.72
CA LEU A 23 -9.29 14.59 -25.30
C LEU A 23 -10.05 13.37 -25.81
N ASP A 24 -9.59 12.83 -26.94
CA ASP A 24 -10.06 11.54 -27.43
C ASP A 24 -9.92 10.47 -26.31
N PRO A 25 -10.95 9.64 -26.06
CA PRO A 25 -10.88 8.58 -25.06
C PRO A 25 -9.62 7.70 -25.14
N VAL A 26 -9.02 7.52 -26.33
CA VAL A 26 -7.80 6.73 -26.54
C VAL A 26 -6.56 7.38 -25.92
N VAL A 27 -6.51 8.71 -25.85
CA VAL A 27 -5.35 9.46 -25.31
C VAL A 27 -5.52 9.82 -23.83
N VAL A 28 -6.72 9.69 -23.27
CA VAL A 28 -6.96 9.92 -21.84
C VAL A 28 -6.16 8.91 -20.99
N PRO A 29 -5.30 9.37 -20.07
CA PRO A 29 -4.50 8.47 -19.25
C PRO A 29 -5.38 7.55 -18.40
N ARG A 30 -5.12 6.24 -18.48
CA ARG A 30 -5.83 5.25 -17.66
C ARG A 30 -5.50 5.36 -16.17
N ARG A 31 -4.37 5.98 -15.84
CA ARG A 31 -3.86 6.17 -14.47
C ARG A 31 -3.43 7.62 -14.30
N LEU A 32 -4.01 8.28 -13.31
CA LEU A 32 -3.66 9.65 -12.91
C LEU A 32 -2.97 9.58 -11.55
N ARG A 33 -1.83 10.25 -11.43
CA ARG A 33 -1.06 10.39 -10.19
C ARG A 33 -1.12 11.83 -9.76
N LEU A 34 -1.87 12.09 -8.71
CA LEU A 34 -1.94 13.40 -8.10
C LEU A 34 -0.63 13.68 -7.37
N VAL A 35 -0.02 14.82 -7.67
CA VAL A 35 1.20 15.32 -7.05
C VAL A 35 0.99 16.79 -6.68
N ASP A 36 1.64 17.24 -5.62
CA ASP A 36 1.51 18.62 -5.16
C ASP A 36 2.12 19.62 -6.16
N ALA A 37 3.20 19.20 -6.82
CA ALA A 37 3.84 19.95 -7.88
C ALA A 37 4.46 19.02 -8.92
N LEU A 38 4.56 19.50 -10.16
CA LEU A 38 5.31 18.79 -11.20
C LEU A 38 6.81 18.82 -10.86
N PRO A 39 7.55 17.72 -11.08
CA PRO A 39 8.94 17.57 -10.69
C PRO A 39 9.87 18.36 -11.63
N ARG A 40 9.89 19.68 -11.48
CA ARG A 40 10.71 20.61 -12.27
C ARG A 40 12.14 20.67 -11.72
N GLU A 41 13.10 21.00 -12.58
CA GLU A 41 14.46 21.34 -12.17
C GLU A 41 14.51 22.75 -11.54
N ALA A 42 15.63 23.11 -10.91
CA ALA A 42 15.82 24.42 -10.27
C ALA A 42 15.66 25.60 -11.26
N ASN A 43 15.92 25.37 -12.55
CA ASN A 43 15.69 26.33 -13.64
C ASN A 43 14.24 26.35 -14.15
N GLY A 44 13.31 25.65 -13.48
CA GLY A 44 11.89 25.56 -13.83
C GLY A 44 11.54 24.57 -14.95
N LYS A 45 12.52 23.92 -15.60
CA LYS A 45 12.26 23.00 -16.71
C LYS A 45 11.70 21.67 -16.22
N LEU A 46 10.65 21.19 -16.90
CA LEU A 46 10.10 19.85 -16.70
C LEU A 46 10.71 18.88 -17.72
N THR A 47 11.85 18.29 -17.38
CA THR A 47 12.58 17.41 -18.30
C THR A 47 12.04 15.99 -18.27
N ARG A 48 12.20 15.24 -19.39
CA ARG A 48 11.81 13.81 -19.46
C ARG A 48 12.48 12.99 -18.36
N ARG A 49 13.76 13.25 -18.08
CA ARG A 49 14.52 12.60 -17.00
C ARG A 49 13.84 12.81 -15.64
N ARG A 50 13.34 14.02 -15.37
CA ARG A 50 12.75 14.35 -14.06
C ARG A 50 11.36 13.78 -13.88
N LEU A 51 10.57 13.77 -14.94
CA LEU A 51 9.32 13.00 -15.00
C LEU A 51 9.57 11.50 -14.76
N LEU A 52 10.56 10.90 -15.42
CA LEU A 52 10.89 9.48 -15.24
C LEU A 52 11.36 9.15 -13.82
N ALA A 53 12.21 10.00 -13.22
CA ALA A 53 12.64 9.82 -11.84
C ALA A 53 11.46 9.86 -10.86
N ALA A 54 10.55 10.84 -11.00
CA ALA A 54 9.34 10.91 -10.19
C ALA A 54 8.44 9.68 -10.42
N PHE A 55 8.37 9.16 -11.64
CA PHE A 55 7.68 7.90 -11.90
C PHE A 55 8.36 6.69 -11.23
N GLU A 56 9.69 6.61 -11.16
CA GLU A 56 10.37 5.53 -10.42
C GLU A 56 10.11 5.62 -8.92
N GLU A 57 10.16 6.82 -8.35
CA GLU A 57 9.87 7.05 -6.94
C GLU A 57 8.41 6.71 -6.59
N LEU A 58 7.46 7.17 -7.41
CA LEU A 58 6.06 6.78 -7.29
C LEU A 58 5.85 5.29 -7.57
N LYS A 59 6.62 4.68 -8.46
CA LYS A 59 6.58 3.22 -8.68
C LYS A 59 7.09 2.48 -7.45
N ALA A 60 8.13 2.97 -6.78
CA ALA A 60 8.59 2.39 -5.52
C ALA A 60 7.49 2.46 -4.45
N ARG A 61 6.79 3.60 -4.35
CA ARG A 61 5.60 3.75 -3.48
C ARG A 61 4.46 2.80 -3.86
N VAL A 62 4.30 2.49 -5.15
CA VAL A 62 3.23 1.63 -5.70
C VAL A 62 3.71 0.17 -5.85
N ARG A 63 4.87 -0.20 -5.30
CA ARG A 63 5.27 -1.62 -5.17
C ARG A 63 4.63 -2.27 -3.96
N THR A 64 4.27 -1.48 -2.96
CA THR A 64 3.73 -1.93 -1.69
C THR A 64 2.31 -1.40 -1.50
N LEU A 65 1.60 -1.98 -0.54
CA LEU A 65 0.32 -1.45 -0.07
C LEU A 65 0.57 -0.10 0.62
N GLU A 66 -0.32 0.86 0.40
CA GLU A 66 -0.25 2.13 1.11
C GLU A 66 -0.67 1.87 2.56
N CYS A 67 0.15 2.30 3.52
CA CYS A 67 0.01 1.95 4.93
C CYS A 67 0.23 3.20 5.79
N THR A 68 -0.74 3.53 6.63
CA THR A 68 -0.69 4.67 7.56
C THR A 68 -0.99 4.18 8.98
N ILE A 69 -0.28 4.71 9.97
CA ILE A 69 -0.46 4.33 11.37
C ILE A 69 -1.75 4.99 11.90
N GLU A 70 -2.62 4.22 12.57
CA GLU A 70 -3.86 4.73 13.14
C GLU A 70 -3.80 4.84 14.67
N GLU A 71 -3.36 3.77 15.35
CA GLU A 71 -3.36 3.72 16.81
C GLU A 71 -2.18 2.91 17.35
N THR A 72 -1.68 3.33 18.51
CA THR A 72 -0.60 2.64 19.22
C THR A 72 -0.98 2.52 20.68
N SER A 73 -1.17 1.29 21.15
CA SER A 73 -1.41 1.00 22.56
C SER A 73 -0.16 0.29 23.11
N GLY A 74 0.51 0.97 24.03
CA GLY A 74 1.75 0.50 24.65
C GLY A 74 1.96 1.18 25.99
N ASP A 75 1.15 0.77 26.97
CA ASP A 75 1.33 1.13 28.38
C ASP A 75 1.21 -0.15 29.23
N GLY A 76 2.37 -0.72 29.56
CA GLY A 76 2.69 -1.20 30.92
C GLY A 76 1.85 -2.28 31.60
N SER A 77 0.82 -2.86 30.98
CA SER A 77 -0.14 -3.70 31.70
C SER A 77 -0.49 -5.01 30.97
N GLY A 78 0.46 -5.95 30.92
CA GLY A 78 0.21 -7.40 30.76
C GLY A 78 -0.42 -7.90 29.44
N GLU A 79 -1.01 -7.05 28.62
CA GLU A 79 -1.49 -7.35 27.27
C GLU A 79 -0.41 -6.94 26.27
N GLY A 80 -0.06 -7.86 25.35
CA GLY A 80 1.04 -7.69 24.41
C GLY A 80 0.96 -6.37 23.62
N GLU A 81 2.13 -5.81 23.25
CA GLU A 81 2.19 -4.53 22.55
C GLU A 81 1.38 -4.58 21.24
N ARG A 82 0.50 -3.60 21.02
CA ARG A 82 -0.40 -3.56 19.86
C ARG A 82 -0.16 -2.34 18.97
N ALA A 83 -0.29 -2.55 17.67
CA ALA A 83 -0.27 -1.50 16.66
C ALA A 83 -1.33 -1.74 15.58
N GLU A 84 -1.96 -0.67 15.11
CA GLU A 84 -2.98 -0.70 14.06
C GLU A 84 -2.61 0.21 12.90
N TYR A 85 -2.94 -0.22 11.69
CA TYR A 85 -2.62 0.48 10.45
C TYR A 85 -3.82 0.51 9.50
N ALA A 86 -4.10 1.68 8.94
CA ALA A 86 -4.97 1.83 7.77
C ALA A 86 -4.19 1.44 6.52
N LEU A 87 -4.78 0.57 5.71
CA LEU A 87 -4.22 0.16 4.44
C LEU A 87 -5.13 0.52 3.28
N TYR A 88 -4.52 0.84 2.15
CA TYR A 88 -5.19 0.95 0.86
C TYR A 88 -4.42 0.13 -0.19
N VAL A 89 -5.17 -0.54 -1.07
CA VAL A 89 -4.60 -1.28 -2.21
C VAL A 89 -4.62 -0.39 -3.44
N PRO A 90 -3.48 0.16 -3.89
CA PRO A 90 -3.48 0.99 -5.09
C PRO A 90 -3.98 0.19 -6.29
N ARG A 91 -4.90 0.78 -7.08
CA ARG A 91 -5.47 0.13 -8.29
C ARG A 91 -4.43 -0.30 -9.33
N ASP A 92 -3.23 0.22 -9.21
CA ASP A 92 -2.10 -0.02 -10.09
C ASP A 92 -0.83 -0.44 -9.33
N LEU A 93 -1.01 -0.99 -8.13
CA LEU A 93 -0.01 -1.74 -7.39
C LEU A 93 0.74 -2.67 -8.33
N TYR A 94 2.08 -2.57 -8.33
CA TYR A 94 2.93 -3.30 -9.27
C TYR A 94 2.72 -4.81 -9.18
N ALA A 95 2.52 -5.34 -7.97
CA ALA A 95 2.29 -6.76 -7.71
C ALA A 95 1.01 -7.32 -8.35
N LEU A 96 0.06 -6.47 -8.76
CA LEU A 96 -1.12 -6.91 -9.51
C LEU A 96 -0.81 -7.26 -10.97
N ARG A 97 0.37 -6.87 -11.49
CA ARG A 97 0.77 -7.18 -12.86
C ARG A 97 1.00 -8.67 -13.01
N GLY A 98 0.13 -9.31 -13.79
CA GLY A 98 0.19 -10.75 -14.02
C GLY A 98 -0.43 -11.59 -12.91
N HIS A 99 -1.03 -10.96 -11.89
CA HIS A 99 -1.64 -11.65 -10.77
C HIS A 99 -3.07 -11.15 -10.51
N PHE A 100 -4.08 -11.58 -11.29
CA PHE A 100 -4.00 -12.35 -12.52
C PHE A 100 -4.54 -11.53 -13.70
N ARG A 101 -4.23 -11.95 -14.93
CA ARG A 101 -4.77 -11.28 -16.11
C ARG A 101 -6.31 -11.36 -16.09
N GLY A 102 -6.98 -10.21 -16.18
CA GLY A 102 -8.46 -10.11 -16.17
C GLY A 102 -9.10 -10.13 -14.77
N ALA A 103 -8.42 -10.69 -13.77
CA ALA A 103 -8.88 -10.74 -12.38
C ALA A 103 -7.71 -10.44 -11.42
N PRO A 104 -7.29 -9.16 -11.29
CA PRO A 104 -6.18 -8.79 -10.44
C PRO A 104 -6.51 -9.01 -8.95
N ILE A 105 -5.61 -9.68 -8.24
CA ILE A 105 -5.66 -9.87 -6.78
C ILE A 105 -4.26 -9.64 -6.21
N VAL A 106 -4.16 -9.16 -4.98
CA VAL A 106 -2.87 -9.00 -4.31
C VAL A 106 -2.26 -10.38 -4.04
N PRO A 107 -0.99 -10.65 -4.40
CA PRO A 107 -0.32 -11.87 -3.99
C PRO A 107 -0.14 -11.89 -2.47
N GLY A 108 -0.45 -13.03 -1.82
CA GLY A 108 -0.37 -13.13 -0.36
C GLY A 108 1.03 -12.83 0.23
N VAL A 109 2.10 -13.02 -0.55
CA VAL A 109 3.46 -12.64 -0.14
C VAL A 109 3.63 -11.12 0.05
N VAL A 110 2.83 -10.30 -0.63
CA VAL A 110 2.83 -8.83 -0.44
C VAL A 110 2.21 -8.46 0.89
N GLU A 111 1.10 -9.12 1.27
CA GLU A 111 0.47 -8.95 2.59
C GLU A 111 1.43 -9.38 3.71
N LEU A 112 2.11 -10.52 3.52
CA LEU A 112 3.09 -11.04 4.46
C LEU A 112 4.30 -10.10 4.63
N ASP A 113 4.84 -9.60 3.52
CA ASP A 113 6.01 -8.72 3.54
C ASP A 113 5.70 -7.38 4.21
N LEU A 114 4.49 -6.84 3.97
CA LEU A 114 4.00 -5.66 4.68
C LEU A 114 3.94 -5.91 6.20
N ALA A 115 3.32 -7.01 6.64
CA ALA A 115 3.23 -7.33 8.06
C ALA A 115 4.62 -7.47 8.72
N ARG A 116 5.57 -8.08 8.01
CA ARG A 116 6.98 -8.19 8.45
C ARG A 116 7.64 -6.82 8.57
N GLU A 117 7.54 -6.00 7.52
CA GLU A 117 8.14 -4.67 7.48
C GLU A 117 7.58 -3.79 8.60
N GLN A 118 6.26 -3.73 8.76
CA GLN A 118 5.64 -2.91 9.81
C GLN A 118 5.97 -3.41 11.22
N ALA A 119 6.06 -4.73 11.44
CA ALA A 119 6.52 -5.28 12.71
C ALA A 119 7.95 -4.84 13.06
N GLN A 120 8.88 -4.90 12.09
CA GLN A 120 10.27 -4.51 12.32
C GLN A 120 10.44 -2.99 12.46
N LEU A 121 9.65 -2.20 11.75
CA LEU A 121 9.60 -0.74 11.93
C LEU A 121 9.06 -0.37 13.32
N ARG A 122 7.99 -1.05 13.77
CA ARG A 122 7.35 -0.79 15.06
C ARG A 122 8.20 -1.23 16.24
N TRP A 123 8.88 -2.36 16.09
CA TRP A 123 9.72 -2.97 17.12
C TRP A 123 11.11 -3.30 16.55
N PRO A 124 12.03 -2.31 16.48
CA PRO A 124 13.36 -2.49 15.87
C PRO A 124 14.25 -3.52 16.58
N ALA A 125 13.92 -3.88 17.82
CA ALA A 125 14.58 -4.95 18.56
C ALA A 125 14.24 -6.36 18.03
N LEU A 126 13.23 -6.50 17.18
CA LEU A 126 12.96 -7.74 16.45
C LEU A 126 14.09 -7.96 15.44
N GLY A 127 14.81 -9.07 15.56
CA GLY A 127 15.86 -9.43 14.61
C GLY A 127 15.31 -9.85 13.24
N GLY A 128 16.06 -10.69 12.53
CA GLY A 128 15.59 -11.25 11.26
C GLY A 128 14.37 -12.16 11.45
N LEU A 129 13.46 -12.18 10.47
CA LEU A 129 12.36 -13.14 10.43
C LEU A 129 12.92 -14.57 10.34
N ARG A 130 12.51 -15.45 11.25
CA ARG A 130 12.95 -16.85 11.27
C ARG A 130 11.89 -17.79 10.71
N ARG A 131 10.62 -17.59 11.10
CA ARG A 131 9.52 -18.48 10.73
C ARG A 131 8.23 -17.71 10.54
N VAL A 132 7.38 -18.26 9.69
CA VAL A 132 5.99 -17.86 9.53
C VAL A 132 5.12 -19.04 9.95
N LEU A 133 4.21 -18.80 10.88
CA LEU A 133 3.33 -19.81 11.48
C LEU A 133 1.88 -19.40 11.26
N ARG A 134 0.97 -20.39 11.18
CA ARG A 134 -0.49 -20.15 11.11
C ARG A 134 -0.93 -19.18 10.01
N LEU A 135 -0.19 -19.12 8.89
CA LEU A 135 -0.50 -18.24 7.77
C LEU A 135 -1.72 -18.74 7.00
N LYS A 136 -2.73 -17.87 6.84
CA LYS A 136 -3.92 -18.13 6.05
C LYS A 136 -4.38 -16.88 5.31
N PHE A 137 -4.59 -17.01 4.00
CA PHE A 137 -5.30 -16.03 3.17
C PHE A 137 -6.75 -16.49 3.04
N VAL A 138 -7.65 -15.79 3.74
CA VAL A 138 -9.06 -16.14 3.89
C VAL A 138 -9.88 -15.68 2.68
N ARG A 139 -9.66 -14.45 2.21
CA ARG A 139 -10.28 -13.91 0.98
C ARG A 139 -9.26 -13.19 0.10
N PRO A 140 -9.45 -13.16 -1.23
CA PRO A 140 -8.58 -12.39 -2.10
C PRO A 140 -8.75 -10.88 -1.86
N LEU A 141 -7.63 -10.18 -1.70
CA LEU A 141 -7.56 -8.73 -1.61
C LEU A 141 -7.52 -8.10 -3.01
N ARG A 142 -8.41 -7.13 -3.29
CA ARG A 142 -8.60 -6.58 -4.64
C ARG A 142 -8.11 -5.14 -4.77
N PRO A 143 -7.84 -4.67 -6.01
CA PRO A 143 -7.38 -3.31 -6.23
C PRO A 143 -8.44 -2.28 -5.88
N GLY A 144 -8.06 -1.26 -5.10
CA GLY A 144 -8.93 -0.20 -4.62
C GLY A 144 -9.66 -0.51 -3.31
N GLU A 145 -9.38 -1.63 -2.65
CA GLU A 145 -9.94 -1.94 -1.34
C GLU A 145 -9.21 -1.18 -0.22
N HIS A 146 -9.98 -0.78 0.79
CA HIS A 146 -9.50 -0.26 2.07
C HIS A 146 -9.65 -1.35 3.13
N LEU A 147 -8.69 -1.43 4.05
CA LEU A 147 -8.66 -2.45 5.10
C LEU A 147 -7.78 -1.95 6.25
N ARG A 148 -7.86 -2.65 7.38
CA ARG A 148 -6.97 -2.44 8.52
C ARG A 148 -6.06 -3.63 8.73
N MET A 149 -4.87 -3.36 9.26
CA MET A 149 -3.94 -4.38 9.73
C MET A 149 -3.65 -4.16 11.21
N SER A 150 -3.85 -5.20 12.00
CA SER A 150 -3.46 -5.24 13.40
C SER A 150 -2.20 -6.08 13.59
N LEU A 151 -1.32 -5.61 14.46
CA LEU A 151 -0.15 -6.35 14.94
C LEU A 151 -0.24 -6.48 16.46
N ILE A 152 -0.04 -7.69 16.98
CA ILE A 152 0.01 -7.98 18.42
C ILE A 152 1.31 -8.72 18.71
N ARG A 153 2.17 -8.12 19.52
CA ARG A 153 3.48 -8.67 19.87
C ARG A 153 3.46 -9.36 21.24
N ASP A 154 4.04 -10.56 21.26
CA ASP A 154 4.37 -11.33 22.45
C ASP A 154 5.83 -11.81 22.34
N GLY A 155 6.74 -11.09 23.01
CA GLY A 155 8.18 -11.34 22.95
C GLY A 155 8.74 -11.20 21.53
N ARG A 156 9.12 -12.34 20.92
CA ARG A 156 9.63 -12.44 19.54
C ARG A 156 8.58 -12.81 18.50
N ARG A 157 7.35 -13.05 18.94
CA ARG A 157 6.23 -13.41 18.07
C ARG A 157 5.37 -12.19 17.83
N VAL A 158 5.00 -11.98 16.58
CA VAL A 158 4.05 -10.95 16.18
C VAL A 158 2.92 -11.62 15.41
N GLN A 159 1.72 -11.58 15.97
CA GLN A 159 0.52 -11.97 15.24
C GLN A 159 0.07 -10.81 14.38
N PHE A 160 -0.33 -11.09 13.14
CA PHE A 160 -0.90 -10.09 12.25
C PHE A 160 -2.29 -10.53 11.76
N CYS A 161 -3.17 -9.57 11.57
CA CYS A 161 -4.48 -9.76 10.96
C CYS A 161 -4.81 -8.59 10.05
N LEU A 162 -5.11 -8.88 8.78
CA LEU A 162 -5.67 -7.95 7.81
C LEU A 162 -7.19 -8.20 7.78
N ALA A 163 -8.00 -7.15 7.93
CA ALA A 163 -9.46 -7.24 7.92
C ALA A 163 -10.09 -5.98 7.29
N THR A 164 -11.29 -6.11 6.69
CA THR A 164 -12.08 -4.93 6.30
C THR A 164 -12.60 -4.19 7.53
N ASP A 165 -13.19 -3.01 7.32
CA ASP A 165 -13.85 -2.27 8.41
C ASP A 165 -15.01 -3.04 9.05
N ASP A 166 -15.69 -3.89 8.28
CA ASP A 166 -16.74 -4.80 8.73
C ASP A 166 -16.17 -6.05 9.46
N SER A 167 -14.87 -6.06 9.77
CA SER A 167 -14.15 -7.15 10.45
C SER A 167 -14.06 -8.46 9.66
N ASP A 168 -14.29 -8.43 8.35
CA ASP A 168 -14.08 -9.60 7.49
C ASP A 168 -12.58 -9.84 7.28
N LYS A 169 -12.10 -10.99 7.77
CA LYS A 169 -10.67 -11.35 7.71
C LYS A 169 -10.21 -11.60 6.28
N ILE A 170 -9.07 -11.00 5.93
CA ILE A 170 -8.37 -11.13 4.64
C ILE A 170 -7.24 -12.13 4.76
N GLY A 171 -6.33 -11.86 5.70
CA GLY A 171 -5.07 -12.54 5.85
C GLY A 171 -4.71 -12.54 7.32
N VAL A 172 -4.28 -13.69 7.84
CA VAL A 172 -3.86 -13.83 9.24
C VAL A 172 -2.61 -14.68 9.31
N GLY A 173 -1.78 -14.41 10.31
CA GLY A 173 -0.59 -15.22 10.55
C GLY A 173 0.19 -14.81 11.77
N THR A 174 1.29 -15.52 12.01
CA THR A 174 2.23 -15.21 13.08
C THR A 174 3.65 -15.22 12.52
N LEU A 175 4.37 -14.14 12.78
CA LEU A 175 5.78 -13.94 12.45
C LEU A 175 6.61 -14.25 13.69
N GLU A 176 7.63 -15.10 13.56
CA GLU A 176 8.57 -15.38 14.64
C GLU A 176 9.95 -14.85 14.23
N PHE A 177 10.47 -13.92 15.03
CA PHE A 177 11.73 -13.22 14.79
C PHE A 177 12.87 -13.80 15.63
N ALA A 178 14.10 -13.39 15.31
CA ALA A 178 15.35 -13.85 15.95
C ALA A 178 15.60 -13.28 17.34
#